data_AF-A0A7Y5PAQ8-F1
#
_entry.id   AF-A0A7Y5PAQ8-F1
#
_cell.length_a   1.000
_cell.length_b   1.000
_cell.length_c   1.000
_cell.angle_alpha   90.00
_cell.angle_beta   90.00
_cell.angle_gamma   90.00
#
_symmetry.space_group_name_H-M   'P 1'
#
loop_
_entity.id
_entity.type
_entity.pdbx_description
1 polymer ?
#
loop_
_entity_poly.entity_id
_entity_poly.type
_entity_poly.pdbx_seq_one_letter_code
_entity_poly.pdbx_strand_id
1 'polypeptide(L)'
;MPSASPPRQGPRSRPGLTIVEVLAALVVVSVGLLGMAGTAALSLRTAAAARRERQALRRLDLRMASLAAGGCVRAQGGTTFDPRDSVRERWTVTTPIGGAALVDAHVEWREGTRTRSIAHRSALLC
;
A
#
# COMPACT_ATOMS: atom_id res chain seq x y z
N MET A 1 -47.98 -45.57 55.12
CA MET A 1 -47.65 -44.43 54.24
C MET A 1 -46.62 -44.92 53.22
N PRO A 2 -46.93 -44.97 51.91
CA PRO A 2 -45.94 -45.37 50.91
C PRO A 2 -45.05 -44.18 50.56
N SER A 3 -43.74 -44.34 50.78
CA SER A 3 -42.70 -43.39 50.38
C SER A 3 -42.44 -43.50 48.87
N ALA A 4 -42.89 -42.51 48.11
CA ALA A 4 -42.59 -42.39 46.68
C ALA A 4 -41.10 -42.01 46.50
N SER A 5 -40.33 -42.89 45.85
CA SER A 5 -38.94 -42.61 45.47
C SER A 5 -38.89 -41.74 44.21
N PRO A 6 -38.06 -40.69 44.15
CA PRO A 6 -37.95 -39.85 42.96
C PRO A 6 -37.32 -40.63 41.80
N PRO A 7 -37.74 -40.36 40.54
CA PRO A 7 -37.12 -40.98 39.38
C PRO A 7 -35.66 -40.54 39.28
N ARG A 8 -34.74 -41.52 39.28
CA ARG A 8 -33.32 -41.28 38.97
C ARG A 8 -33.24 -40.78 37.52
N GLN A 9 -32.92 -39.51 37.34
CA GLN A 9 -32.49 -39.00 36.05
C GLN A 9 -31.16 -39.67 35.71
N GLY A 10 -31.20 -40.62 34.78
CA GLY A 10 -29.99 -41.26 34.25
C GLY A 10 -29.03 -40.23 33.65
N PRO A 11 -27.74 -40.54 33.54
CA PRO A 11 -26.76 -39.64 32.97
C PRO A 11 -27.22 -39.23 31.56
N ARG A 12 -27.41 -37.92 31.35
CA ARG A 12 -27.72 -37.35 30.04
C ARG A 12 -26.58 -37.73 29.11
N SER A 13 -26.88 -38.52 28.07
CA SER A 13 -25.90 -38.89 27.05
C SER A 13 -25.37 -37.60 26.41
N ARG A 14 -24.10 -37.29 26.66
CA ARG A 14 -23.39 -36.22 25.96
C ARG A 14 -23.11 -36.75 24.55
N PRO A 15 -23.62 -36.13 23.48
CA PRO A 15 -23.24 -36.55 22.14
C PRO A 15 -21.72 -36.43 22.00
N GLY A 16 -21.06 -37.54 21.64
CA GLY A 16 -19.62 -37.56 21.36
C GLY A 16 -19.32 -36.97 19.99
N LEU A 17 -18.12 -36.42 19.80
CA LEU A 17 -17.67 -35.94 18.48
C LEU A 17 -17.65 -37.09 17.48
N THR A 18 -18.26 -36.87 16.32
CA THR A 18 -18.18 -37.82 15.21
C THR A 18 -16.94 -37.55 14.35
N ILE A 19 -16.43 -38.58 13.66
CA ILE A 19 -15.33 -38.42 12.69
C ILE A 19 -15.70 -37.37 11.63
N VAL A 20 -16.95 -37.40 11.16
CA VAL A 20 -17.45 -36.46 10.16
C VAL A 20 -17.39 -35.02 10.67
N GLU A 21 -17.71 -34.78 11.94
CA GLU A 21 -17.66 -33.46 12.57
C GLU A 21 -16.22 -32.94 12.70
N VAL A 22 -15.26 -33.80 13.07
CA VAL A 22 -13.84 -33.43 13.11
C VAL A 22 -13.34 -33.08 11.72
N LEU A 23 -13.67 -33.89 10.71
CA LEU A 23 -13.28 -33.63 9.32
C LEU A 23 -13.88 -32.31 8.81
N ALA A 24 -15.15 -32.06 9.10
CA ALA A 24 -15.80 -30.79 8.75
C ALA A 24 -15.11 -29.60 9.43
N ALA A 25 -14.79 -29.71 10.73
CA ALA A 25 -14.08 -28.66 11.46
C ALA A 25 -12.70 -28.36 10.85
N LEU A 26 -11.93 -29.40 10.50
CA LEU A 26 -10.63 -29.24 9.85
C LEU A 26 -10.74 -28.55 8.48
N VAL A 27 -11.75 -28.90 7.68
CA VAL A 27 -12.02 -28.22 6.41
C VAL A 27 -12.33 -26.75 6.62
N VAL A 28 -13.22 -26.43 7.57
CA VAL A 28 -13.58 -25.04 7.90
C VAL A 28 -12.36 -24.25 8.38
N VAL A 29 -11.54 -24.83 9.26
CA VAL A 29 -10.29 -24.21 9.73
C VAL A 29 -9.34 -23.96 8.57
N SER A 30 -9.17 -24.94 7.66
CA SER A 30 -8.29 -24.82 6.51
C SER A 30 -8.71 -23.69 5.56
N VAL A 31 -10.01 -23.61 5.27
CA VAL A 31 -10.58 -22.52 4.44
C VAL A 31 -10.41 -21.17 5.15
N GLY A 32 -10.62 -21.10 6.47
CA GLY A 32 -10.40 -19.89 7.27
C GLY A 32 -8.95 -19.41 7.23
N LEU A 33 -7.98 -20.32 7.40
CA LEU A 33 -6.55 -20.03 7.30
C LEU A 33 -6.18 -19.54 5.89
N LEU A 34 -6.74 -20.16 4.85
CA LEU A 34 -6.51 -19.74 3.45
C LEU A 34 -7.05 -18.33 3.20
N GLY A 35 -8.24 -18.02 3.72
CA GLY A 35 -8.82 -16.67 3.66
C GLY A 35 -7.91 -15.63 4.30
N MET A 36 -7.43 -15.89 5.52
CA MET A 36 -6.51 -14.98 6.22
C MET A 36 -5.20 -14.76 5.47
N ALA A 37 -4.62 -15.83 4.90
CA ALA A 37 -3.41 -15.74 4.08
C ALA A 37 -3.64 -14.85 2.84
N GLY A 38 -4.80 -14.99 2.19
CA GLY A 38 -5.21 -14.15 1.07
C GLY A 38 -5.31 -12.67 1.46
N THR A 39 -5.96 -12.36 2.57
CA THR A 39 -6.10 -10.98 3.08
C THR A 39 -4.74 -10.37 3.44
N ALA A 40 -3.85 -11.13 4.09
CA ALA A 40 -2.51 -10.67 4.40
C ALA A 40 -1.70 -10.34 3.14
N ALA A 41 -1.76 -11.21 2.12
CA ALA A 41 -1.09 -10.97 0.85
C ALA A 41 -1.62 -9.71 0.15
N LEU A 42 -2.92 -9.46 0.17
CA LEU A 42 -3.52 -8.23 -0.40
C LEU A 42 -3.07 -6.98 0.37
N SER A 43 -3.10 -7.01 1.71
CA SER A 43 -2.65 -5.89 2.54
C SER A 43 -1.18 -5.55 2.31
N LEU A 44 -0.32 -6.55 2.11
CA LEU A 44 1.09 -6.31 1.81
C LEU A 44 1.27 -5.69 0.43
N ARG A 45 0.49 -6.10 -0.57
CA ARG A 45 0.52 -5.51 -1.92
C ARG A 45 0.11 -4.04 -1.89
N THR A 46 -0.95 -3.69 -1.17
CA THR A 46 -1.41 -2.29 -1.05
C THR A 46 -0.40 -1.43 -0.30
N ALA A 47 0.16 -1.93 0.81
CA ALA A 47 1.22 -1.23 1.55
C ALA A 47 2.48 -1.00 0.71
N ALA A 48 2.88 -2.00 -0.09
CA ALA A 48 4.02 -1.87 -1.00
C ALA A 48 3.78 -0.83 -2.09
N ALA A 49 2.56 -0.76 -2.66
CA ALA A 49 2.19 0.25 -3.64
C ALA A 49 2.24 1.67 -3.02
N ALA A 50 1.61 1.86 -1.86
CA ALA A 50 1.62 3.13 -1.15
C ALA A 50 3.05 3.60 -0.77
N ARG A 51 3.94 2.66 -0.42
CA ARG A 51 5.34 3.00 -0.13
C ARG A 51 6.06 3.56 -1.36
N ARG A 52 5.85 2.98 -2.54
CA ARG A 52 6.45 3.48 -3.80
C ARG A 52 5.93 4.86 -4.17
N GLU A 53 4.62 5.06 -4.03
CA GLU A 53 3.99 6.35 -4.26
C GLU A 53 4.55 7.45 -3.35
N ARG A 54 4.68 7.17 -2.05
CA ARG A 54 5.33 8.11 -1.10
C ARG A 54 6.78 8.39 -1.46
N GLN A 55 7.53 7.39 -1.94
CA GLN A 55 8.90 7.60 -2.42
C GLN A 55 8.95 8.50 -3.66
N ALA A 56 8.02 8.33 -4.61
CA ALA A 56 7.91 9.19 -5.78
C ALA A 56 7.58 10.64 -5.41
N LEU A 57 6.60 10.85 -4.51
CA LEU A 57 6.26 12.17 -3.98
C LEU A 57 7.46 12.82 -3.28
N ARG A 58 8.14 12.08 -2.40
CA ARG A 58 9.33 12.58 -1.71
C ARG A 58 10.45 12.98 -2.68
N ARG A 59 10.62 12.28 -3.81
CA ARG A 59 11.59 12.66 -4.85
C ARG A 59 11.20 14.00 -5.49
N LEU A 60 9.92 14.19 -5.82
CA LEU A 60 9.41 15.47 -6.34
C LEU A 60 9.61 16.60 -5.33
N ASP A 61 9.32 16.38 -4.05
CA ASP A 61 9.51 17.39 -3.00
C ASP A 61 10.99 17.80 -2.86
N LEU A 62 11.90 16.81 -2.87
CA LEU A 62 13.34 17.06 -2.81
C LEU A 62 13.84 17.81 -4.05
N ARG A 63 13.31 17.48 -5.24
CA ARG A 63 13.60 18.22 -6.47
C ARG A 63 13.19 19.66 -6.34
N MET A 64 11.96 19.90 -5.90
CA MET A 64 11.42 21.25 -5.71
C MET A 64 12.24 22.05 -4.71
N ALA A 65 12.58 21.45 -3.57
CA ALA A 65 13.44 22.07 -2.57
C ALA A 65 14.83 22.40 -3.13
N SER A 66 15.42 21.50 -3.92
CA SER A 66 16.74 21.72 -4.53
C SER A 66 16.74 22.86 -5.55
N LEU A 67 15.69 22.97 -6.37
CA LEU A 67 15.52 24.05 -7.35
C LEU A 67 15.27 25.39 -6.63
N ALA A 68 14.45 25.38 -5.57
CA ALA A 68 14.19 26.56 -4.76
C ALA A 68 15.46 27.08 -4.07
N ALA A 69 16.30 26.19 -3.53
CA ALA A 69 17.57 26.58 -2.91
C ALA A 69 18.56 27.22 -3.91
N GLY A 70 18.50 26.85 -5.18
CA GLY A 70 19.31 27.45 -6.24
C GLY A 70 18.78 28.79 -6.76
N GLY A 71 17.50 29.09 -6.53
CA GLY A 71 16.80 30.23 -7.12
C GLY A 71 16.66 30.14 -8.64
N CYS A 72 15.96 31.10 -9.23
CA CYS A 72 15.62 31.09 -10.66
C CYS A 72 16.85 31.11 -11.60
N VAL A 73 17.98 31.67 -11.16
CA VAL A 73 19.20 31.78 -11.98
C VAL A 73 19.85 30.41 -12.20
N ARG A 74 19.74 29.50 -11.23
CA ARG A 74 20.35 28.16 -11.29
C ARG A 74 19.32 27.05 -11.56
N ALA A 75 18.02 27.36 -11.47
CA ALA A 75 16.97 26.41 -11.78
C ALA A 75 16.99 26.05 -13.26
N GLN A 76 17.26 24.78 -13.56
CA GLN A 76 17.28 24.25 -14.91
C GLN A 76 16.45 22.97 -14.99
N GLY A 77 15.81 22.76 -16.14
CA GLY A 77 15.12 21.51 -16.46
C GLY A 77 16.09 20.33 -16.64
N GLY A 78 15.58 19.12 -16.57
CA GLY A 78 16.40 17.93 -16.76
C GLY A 78 15.63 16.62 -16.67
N THR A 79 16.38 15.55 -16.83
CA THR A 79 15.90 14.17 -16.63
C THR A 79 16.91 13.40 -15.82
N THR A 80 16.43 12.56 -14.91
CA THR A 80 17.28 11.55 -14.25
C THR A 80 16.61 10.19 -14.28
N PHE A 81 17.43 9.14 -14.33
CA PHE A 81 16.97 7.77 -14.26
C PHE A 81 17.72 7.06 -13.14
N ASP A 82 16.97 6.48 -12.23
CA ASP A 82 17.50 5.66 -11.15
C ASP A 82 17.28 4.18 -11.49
N PRO A 83 18.35 3.44 -11.82
CA PRO A 83 18.24 2.04 -12.19
C PRO A 83 17.87 1.14 -11.01
N ARG A 84 18.13 1.55 -9.75
CA ARG A 84 17.84 0.72 -8.56
C ARG A 84 16.35 0.59 -8.33
N ASP A 85 15.63 1.70 -8.47
CA ASP A 85 14.18 1.75 -8.28
C ASP A 85 13.41 1.69 -9.62
N SER A 86 14.11 1.66 -10.76
CA SER A 86 13.52 1.78 -12.11
C SER A 86 12.61 3.01 -12.24
N VAL A 87 13.07 4.13 -11.66
CA VAL A 87 12.35 5.40 -11.60
C VAL A 87 12.95 6.38 -12.59
N ARG A 88 12.13 6.96 -13.45
CA ARG A 88 12.50 8.06 -14.35
C ARG A 88 11.85 9.34 -13.85
N GLU A 89 12.67 10.33 -13.56
CA GLU A 89 12.21 11.67 -13.19
C GLU A 89 12.54 12.62 -14.34
N ARG A 90 11.62 13.54 -14.63
CA ARG A 90 11.80 14.62 -15.59
C ARG A 90 11.18 15.89 -15.02
N TRP A 91 11.84 17.01 -15.22
CA TRP A 91 11.30 18.30 -14.84
C TRP A 91 11.68 19.35 -15.86
N THR A 92 10.82 20.35 -16.02
CA THR A 92 11.04 21.50 -16.88
C THR A 92 10.84 22.77 -16.06
N VAL A 93 11.71 23.74 -16.30
CA VAL A 93 11.65 25.06 -15.66
C VAL A 93 11.40 26.07 -16.76
N THR A 94 10.36 26.90 -16.62
CA THR A 94 10.09 27.97 -17.58
C THR A 94 11.04 29.14 -17.37
N THR A 95 11.15 30.01 -18.38
CA THR A 95 11.82 31.29 -18.20
C THR A 95 11.12 32.11 -17.10
N PRO A 96 11.87 32.79 -16.21
CA PRO A 96 11.25 33.60 -15.16
C PRO A 96 10.47 34.78 -15.75
N ILE A 97 9.23 34.98 -15.30
CA ILE A 97 8.36 36.10 -15.67
C ILE A 97 7.83 36.72 -14.38
N GLY A 98 7.99 38.03 -14.20
CA GLY A 98 7.46 38.75 -13.03
C GLY A 98 8.04 38.27 -11.69
N GLY A 99 9.30 37.83 -11.67
CA GLY A 99 9.94 37.30 -10.44
C GLY A 99 9.52 35.88 -10.09
N ALA A 100 8.96 35.10 -11.03
CA ALA A 100 8.67 33.69 -10.78
C ALA A 100 8.97 32.82 -12.00
N ALA A 101 9.43 31.59 -11.76
CA ALA A 101 9.57 30.56 -12.77
C ALA A 101 8.64 29.39 -12.44
N LEU A 102 7.92 28.87 -13.44
CA LEU A 102 7.08 27.69 -13.28
C LEU A 102 7.93 26.43 -13.42
N VAL A 103 7.65 25.44 -12.58
CA VAL A 103 8.27 24.12 -12.61
C VAL A 103 7.20 23.06 -12.76
N ASP A 104 7.33 22.29 -13.83
CA ASP A 104 6.58 21.07 -14.07
C ASP A 104 7.51 19.90 -13.85
N ALA A 105 7.22 19.05 -12.86
CA ALA A 105 8.02 17.87 -12.55
C ALA A 105 7.15 16.62 -12.59
N HIS A 106 7.67 15.54 -13.17
CA HIS A 106 7.00 14.25 -13.23
C HIS A 106 7.95 13.10 -12.96
N VAL A 107 7.42 12.11 -12.24
CA VAL A 107 8.11 10.87 -11.92
C VAL A 107 7.31 9.71 -12.48
N GLU A 108 7.99 8.84 -13.20
CA GLU A 108 7.48 7.61 -13.80
C GLU A 108 8.19 6.41 -13.18
N TRP A 109 7.44 5.36 -12.84
CA TRP A 109 8.01 4.12 -12.33
C TRP A 109 7.22 2.90 -12.81
N ARG A 110 7.86 1.73 -12.77
CA ARG A 110 7.22 0.46 -13.16
C ARG A 110 6.50 -0.20 -11.98
N GLU A 111 5.26 -0.60 -12.22
CA GLU A 111 4.43 -1.43 -11.35
C GLU A 111 4.06 -2.71 -12.12
N GLY A 112 4.97 -3.69 -12.10
CA GLY A 112 4.87 -4.90 -12.92
C GLY A 112 4.98 -4.58 -14.41
N THR A 113 3.91 -4.84 -15.15
CA THR A 113 3.81 -4.51 -16.59
C THR A 113 3.31 -3.09 -16.86
N ARG A 114 2.74 -2.41 -15.86
CA ARG A 114 2.21 -1.05 -16.00
C ARG A 114 3.26 -0.02 -15.62
N THR A 115 3.25 1.12 -16.29
CA THR A 115 3.98 2.31 -15.86
C THR A 115 3.00 3.23 -15.13
N ARG A 116 3.38 3.66 -13.93
CA ARG A 116 2.67 4.68 -13.15
C ARG A 116 3.43 5.99 -13.25
N SER A 117 2.70 7.10 -13.17
CA SER A 117 3.29 8.41 -13.14
C SER A 117 2.56 9.33 -12.16
N ILE A 118 3.31 10.26 -11.58
CA ILE A 118 2.78 11.38 -10.81
C ILE A 118 3.46 12.65 -11.34
N ALA A 119 2.67 13.71 -11.46
CA ALA A 119 3.14 15.02 -11.85
C ALA A 119 2.85 16.03 -10.73
N HIS A 120 3.75 16.99 -10.58
CA HIS A 120 3.63 18.11 -9.66
C HIS A 120 4.00 19.40 -10.40
N ARG A 121 3.16 20.41 -10.25
CA ARG A 121 3.39 21.75 -10.79
C ARG A 121 3.54 22.73 -9.65
N SER A 122 4.48 23.65 -9.78
CA SER A 122 4.76 24.65 -8.75
C SER A 122 5.43 25.88 -9.35
N ALA A 123 5.56 26.93 -8.55
CA ALA A 123 6.29 28.14 -8.91
C ALA A 123 7.50 28.31 -7.97
N LEU A 124 8.64 28.67 -8.54
CA LEU A 124 9.80 29.16 -7.83
C LEU A 124 9.76 30.67 -7.84
N LEU A 125 9.93 31.27 -6.66
CA LEU A 125 10.06 32.71 -6.54
C LEU A 125 11.51 33.13 -6.75
N CYS A 126 11.64 34.25 -7.44
CA CYS A 126 12.80 35.09 -7.58
C CYS A 126 12.44 36.45 -6.92
#